data_AF-A0A067TID0-F1
#
_entry.id   AF-A0A067TID0-F1
#
_cell.length_a   1.000
_cell.length_b   1.000
_cell.length_c   1.000
_cell.angle_alpha   90.00
_cell.angle_beta   90.00
_cell.angle_gamma   90.00
#
_symmetry.space_group_name_H-M   'P 1'
#
loop_
_entity.id
_entity.type
_entity.pdbx_description
1 polymer ?
#
loop_
_entity_poly.entity_id
_entity_poly.type
_entity_poly.pdbx_seq_one_letter_code
_entity_poly.pdbx_strand_id
1 'polypeptide(L)'
;MTPKKYTWISLWFLITAPIILWDAGYVLMRPRSMEGGDLRWFWSGFDTYERIDNVYSVKGYHEKAGFAPAAAVSNLIETSLNLIYLYSVYLSPRNIAPLFGFAGAGLTLSKTTIWVLQEYFCGLCSRTETSDFYEILKFWIAPNVVWFTLCSLIVVRLGRDISASLSRPSPKERGSKTF
;
A
#
# COMPACT_ATOMS: atom_id res chain seq x y z
N MET A 1 -9.73 -26.60 -0.55
CA MET A 1 -10.17 -26.07 -1.85
C MET A 1 -9.05 -25.15 -2.35
N THR A 2 -8.88 -25.01 -3.66
CA THR A 2 -7.81 -24.19 -4.22
C THR A 2 -8.30 -22.73 -4.28
N PRO A 3 -7.52 -21.74 -3.81
CA PRO A 3 -7.91 -20.34 -3.92
C PRO A 3 -8.07 -19.95 -5.40
N LYS A 4 -9.06 -19.11 -5.70
CA LYS A 4 -9.22 -18.54 -7.03
C LYS A 4 -8.01 -17.64 -7.33
N LYS A 5 -7.47 -17.79 -8.53
CA LYS A 5 -6.34 -16.98 -9.00
C LYS A 5 -6.86 -15.80 -9.80
N TYR A 6 -6.49 -14.59 -9.38
CA TYR A 6 -6.73 -13.38 -10.17
C TYR A 6 -5.39 -12.83 -10.61
N THR A 7 -5.07 -13.00 -11.90
CA THR A 7 -3.78 -12.59 -12.46
C THR A 7 -3.55 -11.10 -12.26
N TRP A 8 -4.56 -10.26 -12.46
CA TRP A 8 -4.43 -8.80 -12.28
C TRP A 8 -4.10 -8.40 -10.83
N ILE A 9 -4.71 -9.04 -9.82
CA ILE A 9 -4.39 -8.81 -8.39
C ILE A 9 -2.96 -9.26 -8.11
N SER A 10 -2.58 -10.40 -8.68
CA SER A 10 -1.25 -10.97 -8.47
C SER A 10 -0.16 -10.09 -9.08
N LEU A 11 -0.38 -9.60 -10.31
CA LEU A 11 0.51 -8.67 -10.98
C LEU A 11 0.60 -7.35 -10.21
N TRP A 12 -0.53 -6.83 -9.74
CA TRP A 12 -0.55 -5.62 -8.91
C TRP A 12 0.35 -5.78 -7.69
N PHE A 13 0.14 -6.80 -6.86
CA PHE A 13 0.96 -7.04 -5.68
C PHE A 13 2.42 -7.35 -5.99
N LEU A 14 2.70 -8.04 -7.09
CA LEU A 14 4.07 -8.35 -7.49
C LEU A 14 4.83 -7.09 -7.93
N ILE A 15 4.18 -6.20 -8.69
CA ILE A 15 4.77 -4.97 -9.21
C ILE A 15 4.88 -3.92 -8.11
N THR A 16 3.88 -3.79 -7.24
CA THR A 16 3.90 -2.77 -6.18
C THR A 16 4.83 -3.13 -5.02
N ALA A 17 5.08 -4.42 -4.75
CA ALA A 17 6.00 -4.83 -3.69
C ALA A 17 7.38 -4.15 -3.77
N PRO A 18 8.14 -4.20 -4.88
CA PRO A 18 9.43 -3.51 -4.97
C PRO A 18 9.29 -1.98 -4.88
N ILE A 19 8.21 -1.40 -5.41
CA ILE A 19 7.96 0.05 -5.34
C ILE A 19 7.75 0.50 -3.88
N ILE A 20 6.92 -0.23 -3.13
CA ILE A 20 6.60 0.08 -1.74
C ILE A 20 7.83 -0.16 -0.84
N LEU A 21 8.60 -1.23 -1.09
CA LEU A 21 9.84 -1.48 -0.37
C LEU A 21 10.91 -0.42 -0.66
N TRP A 22 10.96 0.08 -1.90
CA TRP A 22 11.84 1.18 -2.28
C TRP A 22 11.53 2.47 -1.53
N ASP A 23 10.24 2.83 -1.47
CA ASP A 23 9.72 3.98 -0.71
C ASP A 23 9.94 3.84 0.80
N ALA A 24 9.56 2.71 1.39
CA ALA A 24 9.78 2.46 2.81
C ALA A 24 11.27 2.46 3.17
N GLY A 25 12.11 1.88 2.30
CA GLY A 25 13.56 1.90 2.44
C GLY A 25 14.11 3.33 2.47
N TYR A 26 13.68 4.18 1.53
CA TYR A 26 14.06 5.59 1.51
C TYR A 26 13.75 6.27 2.85
N VAL A 27 12.52 6.11 3.36
CA VAL A 27 12.08 6.77 4.59
C VAL A 27 12.79 6.24 5.83
N LEU A 28 12.95 4.92 5.95
CA LEU A 28 13.51 4.29 7.15
C LEU A 28 15.04 4.42 7.24
N MET A 29 15.72 4.66 6.12
CA MET A 29 17.17 4.89 6.10
C MET A 29 17.56 6.37 6.23
N ARG A 30 16.61 7.28 6.49
CA ARG A 30 16.93 8.68 6.77
C ARG A 30 17.78 8.79 8.04
N PRO A 31 18.85 9.62 8.05
CA PRO A 31 19.18 10.64 7.05
C PRO A 31 20.11 10.14 5.93
N ARG A 32 20.60 8.89 5.99
CA ARG A 32 21.58 8.34 5.04
C ARG A 32 21.09 8.31 3.60
N SER A 33 19.79 8.11 3.40
CA SER A 33 19.14 8.09 2.09
C SER A 33 18.83 9.48 1.51
N MET A 34 18.82 10.53 2.34
CA MET A 34 18.41 11.90 1.98
C MET A 34 19.56 12.70 1.36
N GLU A 35 19.27 13.89 0.87
CA GLU A 35 20.30 14.85 0.45
C GLU A 35 21.37 15.04 1.54
N GLY A 36 22.65 14.91 1.16
CA GLY A 36 23.79 14.94 2.08
C GLY A 36 24.12 13.62 2.78
N GLY A 37 23.33 12.56 2.58
CA GLY A 37 23.57 11.22 3.14
C GLY A 37 24.49 10.33 2.29
N ASP A 38 25.12 9.34 2.91
CA ASP A 38 26.08 8.41 2.27
C ASP A 38 25.41 7.34 1.39
N LEU A 39 24.12 7.09 1.56
CA LEU A 39 23.31 6.17 0.74
C LEU A 39 22.48 6.89 -0.33
N ARG A 40 22.61 8.22 -0.46
CA ARG A 40 21.86 9.05 -1.42
C ARG A 40 21.96 8.53 -2.86
N TRP A 41 23.11 8.01 -3.25
CA TRP A 41 23.36 7.47 -4.59
C TRP A 41 22.36 6.38 -4.98
N PHE A 42 21.92 5.55 -4.03
CA PHE A 42 20.97 4.48 -4.26
C PHE A 42 19.57 5.04 -4.49
N TRP A 43 19.14 6.05 -3.73
CA TRP A 43 17.83 6.71 -3.87
C TRP A 43 17.84 7.96 -4.75
N SER A 44 18.81 8.11 -5.67
CA SER A 44 19.00 9.33 -6.46
C SER A 44 17.73 9.87 -7.17
N GLY A 45 16.75 9.03 -7.53
CA GLY A 45 15.46 9.48 -8.08
C GLY A 45 14.53 10.27 -7.14
N PHE A 46 14.80 10.27 -5.83
CA PHE A 46 13.95 10.94 -4.82
C PHE A 46 14.11 12.46 -4.75
N ASP A 47 15.08 13.08 -5.44
CA ASP A 47 15.27 14.55 -5.41
C ASP A 47 13.98 15.32 -5.72
N THR A 48 13.22 14.80 -6.68
CA THR A 48 11.98 15.45 -7.12
C THR A 48 10.90 15.33 -6.05
N TYR A 49 10.80 14.18 -5.39
CA TYR A 49 9.85 13.94 -4.30
C TYR A 49 10.20 14.74 -3.04
N GLU A 50 11.49 14.82 -2.67
CA GLU A 50 11.98 15.61 -1.54
C GLU A 50 11.65 17.10 -1.68
N ARG A 51 11.66 17.62 -2.92
CA ARG A 51 11.31 19.01 -3.21
C ARG A 51 9.82 19.28 -3.25
N ILE A 52 9.03 18.36 -3.82
CA ILE A 52 7.59 18.58 -4.04
C ILE A 52 6.78 18.36 -2.75
N ASP A 53 7.17 17.35 -1.97
CA ASP A 53 6.43 16.87 -0.81
C ASP A 53 7.31 16.90 0.44
N ASN A 54 6.99 17.80 1.37
CA ASN A 54 7.72 17.98 2.62
C ASN A 54 7.65 16.73 3.52
N VAL A 55 6.70 15.80 3.34
CA VAL A 55 6.71 14.50 4.02
C VAL A 55 7.99 13.72 3.69
N TYR A 56 8.53 13.92 2.49
CA TYR A 56 9.76 13.30 2.03
C TYR A 56 11.03 14.12 2.26
N SER A 57 10.88 15.40 2.57
CA SER A 57 11.97 16.38 2.68
C SER A 57 12.89 16.21 3.90
N VAL A 58 14.11 16.72 3.76
CA VAL A 58 15.07 16.93 4.85
C VAL A 58 14.47 17.78 5.97
N LYS A 59 13.67 18.80 5.62
CA LYS A 59 12.96 19.65 6.58
C LYS A 59 12.03 18.83 7.49
N GLY A 60 11.17 18.01 6.90
CA GLY A 60 10.25 17.15 7.65
C GLY A 60 10.97 16.16 8.59
N TYR A 61 12.14 15.66 8.18
CA TYR A 61 12.98 14.83 9.05
C TYR A 61 13.51 15.60 10.27
N HIS A 62 14.08 16.80 10.07
CA HIS A 62 14.60 17.62 11.17
C HIS A 62 13.50 18.14 12.11
N GLU A 63 12.31 18.40 11.58
CA GLU A 63 11.10 18.75 12.35
C GLU A 63 10.51 17.55 13.11
N LYS A 64 11.09 16.35 12.95
CA LYS A 64 10.61 15.09 13.56
C LYS A 64 9.16 14.77 13.18
N ALA A 65 8.78 15.04 11.94
CA ALA A 65 7.46 14.69 11.42
C ALA A 65 7.28 13.16 11.43
N GLY A 66 6.40 12.68 12.31
CA GLY A 66 6.19 11.24 12.52
C GLY A 66 5.39 10.52 11.43
N PHE A 67 4.75 11.27 10.53
CA PHE A 67 3.84 10.68 9.55
C PHE A 67 4.54 9.79 8.51
N ALA A 68 5.62 10.27 7.90
CA ALA A 68 6.39 9.49 6.91
C ALA A 68 6.90 8.15 7.46
N PRO A 69 7.63 8.09 8.60
CA PRO A 69 8.11 6.82 9.12
C PRO A 69 6.96 5.89 9.57
N ALA A 70 5.86 6.43 10.10
CA ALA A 70 4.69 5.63 10.44
C ALA A 70 4.05 4.99 9.18
N ALA A 71 3.91 5.76 8.10
CA ALA A 71 3.44 5.26 6.82
C ALA A 71 4.40 4.22 6.22
N ALA A 72 5.72 4.40 6.36
CA ALA A 72 6.73 3.45 5.91
C ALA A 72 6.69 2.11 6.67
N VAL A 73 6.39 2.11 7.97
CA VAL A 73 6.15 0.85 8.71
C VAL A 73 4.86 0.20 8.22
N SER A 74 3.80 0.98 7.99
CA SER A 74 2.54 0.46 7.42
C SER A 74 2.76 -0.18 6.05
N ASN A 75 3.59 0.43 5.20
CA ASN A 75 4.05 -0.08 3.90
C ASN A 75 4.69 -1.49 4.01
N LEU A 76 5.51 -1.73 5.04
CA LEU A 76 6.10 -3.05 5.26
C LEU A 76 5.06 -4.11 5.64
N ILE A 77 4.08 -3.74 6.47
CA ILE A 77 3.01 -4.64 6.91
C ILE A 77 2.10 -5.01 5.74
N GLU A 78 1.60 -4.02 4.99
CA GLU A 78 0.74 -4.27 3.83
C GLU A 78 1.47 -5.09 2.76
N THR A 79 2.75 -4.80 2.49
CA THR A 79 3.55 -5.52 1.49
C THR A 79 3.77 -6.97 1.93
N SER A 80 4.03 -7.20 3.21
CA SER A 80 4.15 -8.56 3.76
C SER A 80 2.88 -9.36 3.53
N LEU A 81 1.70 -8.77 3.78
CA LEU A 81 0.40 -9.41 3.53
C LEU A 81 0.19 -9.70 2.04
N ASN A 82 0.55 -8.77 1.16
CA ASN A 82 0.44 -8.93 -0.29
C ASN A 82 1.36 -10.05 -0.80
N LEU A 83 2.58 -10.17 -0.27
CA LEU A 83 3.50 -11.26 -0.58
C LEU A 83 3.01 -12.61 -0.03
N ILE A 84 2.44 -12.63 1.17
CA ILE A 84 1.80 -13.83 1.74
C ILE A 84 0.60 -14.27 0.89
N TYR A 85 -0.18 -13.33 0.34
CA TYR A 85 -1.22 -13.63 -0.64
C TYR A 85 -0.62 -14.35 -1.86
N LEU A 86 0.42 -13.80 -2.48
CA LEU A 86 1.07 -14.40 -3.65
C LEU A 86 1.59 -15.80 -3.35
N TYR A 87 2.31 -15.95 -2.23
CA TYR A 87 2.79 -17.24 -1.76
C TYR A 87 1.64 -18.25 -1.58
N SER A 88 0.54 -17.81 -0.95
CA SER A 88 -0.64 -18.64 -0.66
C SER A 88 -1.49 -18.97 -1.89
N VAL A 89 -1.29 -18.28 -3.01
CA VAL A 89 -1.99 -18.56 -4.28
C VAL A 89 -1.14 -19.43 -5.21
N TYR A 90 0.17 -19.21 -5.27
CA TYR A 90 1.05 -19.83 -6.28
C TYR A 90 1.95 -20.94 -5.74
N LEU A 91 2.48 -20.80 -4.53
CA LEU A 91 3.51 -21.70 -3.99
C LEU A 91 2.94 -22.70 -2.99
N SER A 92 2.05 -22.25 -2.10
CA SER A 92 1.33 -23.09 -1.15
C SER A 92 -0.16 -22.75 -1.20
N PRO A 93 -0.92 -23.29 -2.17
CA PRO A 93 -2.34 -22.98 -2.35
C PRO A 93 -3.18 -23.21 -1.08
N ARG A 94 -3.64 -22.12 -0.46
CA ARG A 94 -4.48 -22.16 0.75
C ARG A 94 -5.76 -21.34 0.56
N ASN A 95 -6.87 -21.86 1.07
CA ASN A 95 -8.17 -21.17 1.04
C ASN A 95 -8.19 -19.81 1.75
N ILE A 96 -7.27 -19.59 2.69
CA ILE A 96 -7.14 -18.34 3.44
C ILE A 96 -6.49 -17.21 2.60
N ALA A 97 -5.95 -17.50 1.42
CA ALA A 97 -5.25 -16.51 0.60
C ALA A 97 -6.02 -15.18 0.42
N PRO A 98 -7.34 -15.17 0.09
CA PRO A 98 -8.09 -13.92 -0.06
C PRO A 98 -8.08 -13.03 1.18
N LEU A 99 -7.94 -13.58 2.38
CA LEU A 99 -7.86 -12.81 3.62
C LEU A 99 -6.61 -11.92 3.65
N PHE A 100 -5.46 -12.47 3.27
CA PHE A 100 -4.20 -11.71 3.25
C PHE A 100 -4.24 -10.58 2.22
N GLY A 101 -4.74 -10.87 1.00
CA GLY A 101 -4.86 -9.85 -0.04
C GLY A 101 -5.90 -8.77 0.29
N PHE A 102 -7.01 -9.15 0.91
CA PHE A 102 -8.03 -8.21 1.40
C PHE A 102 -7.46 -7.29 2.48
N ALA A 103 -6.77 -7.86 3.48
CA ALA A 103 -6.18 -7.10 4.58
C ALA A 103 -5.08 -6.17 4.09
N GLY A 104 -4.16 -6.66 3.24
CA GLY A 104 -3.09 -5.84 2.66
C GLY A 104 -3.64 -4.66 1.85
N ALA A 105 -4.56 -4.92 0.91
CA ALA A 105 -5.19 -3.85 0.13
C ALA A 105 -6.01 -2.87 1.00
N GLY A 106 -6.69 -3.37 2.05
CA GLY A 106 -7.43 -2.53 2.99
C GLY A 106 -6.54 -1.61 3.82
N LEU A 107 -5.35 -2.06 4.22
CA LEU A 107 -4.33 -1.22 4.86
C LEU A 107 -3.87 -0.12 3.91
N THR A 108 -3.62 -0.45 2.64
CA THR A 108 -3.24 0.56 1.64
C THR A 108 -4.32 1.63 1.47
N LEU A 109 -5.60 1.22 1.38
CA LEU A 109 -6.71 2.19 1.31
C LEU A 109 -6.77 3.10 2.54
N SER A 110 -6.66 2.51 3.73
CA SER A 110 -6.69 3.25 4.99
C SER A 110 -5.55 4.26 5.04
N LYS A 111 -4.33 3.82 4.73
CA LYS A 111 -3.13 4.64 4.71
C LYS A 111 -3.24 5.78 3.68
N THR A 112 -3.64 5.49 2.44
CA THR A 112 -3.83 6.51 1.39
C THR A 112 -4.91 7.52 1.80
N THR A 113 -5.99 7.07 2.44
CA THR A 113 -7.02 7.97 2.98
C THR A 113 -6.45 8.88 4.06
N ILE A 114 -5.71 8.32 5.02
CA ILE A 114 -5.07 9.10 6.08
C ILE A 114 -4.07 10.10 5.50
N TRP A 115 -3.31 9.74 4.46
CA TRP A 115 -2.39 10.64 3.77
C TRP A 115 -3.09 11.87 3.21
N VAL A 116 -4.19 11.66 2.47
CA VAL A 116 -4.97 12.76 1.91
C VAL A 116 -5.64 13.60 3.00
N LEU A 117 -6.18 12.96 4.03
CA LEU A 117 -6.83 13.66 5.14
C LEU A 117 -5.83 14.46 5.99
N GLN A 118 -4.63 13.94 6.21
CA GLN A 118 -3.58 14.65 6.93
C GLN A 118 -3.24 15.96 6.22
N GLU A 119 -3.09 15.93 4.88
CA GLU A 119 -2.88 17.14 4.09
C GLU A 119 -4.04 18.13 4.19
N TYR A 120 -5.27 17.63 4.08
CA TYR A 120 -6.45 18.48 4.19
C TYR A 120 -6.54 19.17 5.56
N PHE A 121 -6.37 18.43 6.65
CA PHE A 121 -6.52 18.95 8.01
C PHE A 121 -5.38 19.84 8.48
N CYS A 122 -4.16 19.67 7.94
CA CYS A 122 -3.04 20.56 8.26
C CYS A 122 -2.94 21.77 7.33
N GLY A 123 -3.90 21.97 6.41
CA GLY A 123 -3.91 23.11 5.51
C GLY A 123 -2.84 23.03 4.41
N LEU A 124 -2.61 21.84 3.85
CA LEU A 124 -1.58 21.55 2.84
C LEU A 124 -0.16 21.76 3.35
N CYS A 125 0.08 21.45 4.62
CA CYS A 125 1.36 21.67 5.30
C CYS A 125 2.54 20.93 4.70
N SER A 126 2.31 19.79 4.01
CA SER A 126 3.42 19.12 3.34
C SER A 126 3.68 19.64 1.93
N ARG A 127 2.82 20.47 1.38
CA ARG A 127 3.04 21.07 0.06
C ARG A 127 4.17 22.09 0.14
N THR A 128 5.18 21.95 -0.71
CA THR A 128 6.17 23.01 -0.88
C THR A 128 5.55 24.17 -1.66
N GLU A 129 5.79 25.41 -1.23
CA GLU A 129 5.24 26.62 -1.86
C GLU A 129 5.66 26.81 -3.32
N THR A 130 6.75 26.16 -3.74
CA THR A 130 7.33 26.25 -5.09
C THR A 130 6.82 25.19 -6.07
N SER A 131 5.98 24.24 -5.64
CA SER A 131 5.55 23.12 -6.47
C SER A 131 4.50 23.55 -7.50
N ASP A 132 4.78 23.32 -8.79
CA ASP A 132 3.82 23.55 -9.88
C ASP A 132 2.62 22.58 -9.77
N PHE A 133 1.44 23.02 -10.20
CA PHE A 133 0.24 22.18 -10.21
C PHE A 133 0.42 20.91 -11.03
N TYR A 134 1.15 20.99 -12.16
CA TYR A 134 1.46 19.81 -12.96
C TYR A 134 2.29 18.77 -12.19
N GLU A 135 3.25 19.22 -11.39
CA GLU A 135 4.08 18.34 -10.57
C GLU A 135 3.26 17.68 -9.45
N ILE A 136 2.40 18.46 -8.78
CA ILE A 136 1.47 17.93 -7.77
C ILE A 136 0.53 16.89 -8.39
N LEU A 137 -0.03 17.18 -9.56
CA LEU A 137 -0.91 16.25 -10.27
C LEU A 137 -0.18 14.95 -10.59
N LYS A 138 1.04 15.05 -11.13
CA LYS A 138 1.83 13.91 -11.60
C LYS A 138 2.39 13.04 -10.47
N PHE A 139 2.92 13.66 -9.42
CA PHE A 139 3.68 12.96 -8.37
C PHE A 139 2.88 12.69 -7.10
N TRP A 140 1.78 13.43 -6.88
CA TRP A 140 0.94 13.26 -5.69
C TRP A 140 -0.46 12.76 -6.03
N ILE A 141 -1.22 13.45 -6.87
CA ILE A 141 -2.63 13.10 -7.15
C ILE A 141 -2.73 11.78 -7.92
N ALA A 142 -2.09 11.68 -9.09
CA ALA A 142 -2.24 10.54 -9.99
C ALA A 142 -1.83 9.20 -9.33
N PRO A 143 -0.69 9.09 -8.62
CA PRO A 143 -0.32 7.84 -7.94
C PRO A 143 -1.33 7.46 -6.86
N ASN A 144 -1.76 8.42 -6.03
CA ASN A 144 -2.74 8.15 -4.97
C ASN A 144 -4.09 7.70 -5.53
N VAL A 145 -4.57 8.30 -6.62
CA VAL A 145 -5.83 7.88 -7.29
C VAL A 145 -5.72 6.45 -7.81
N VAL A 146 -4.60 6.08 -8.44
CA VAL A 146 -4.38 4.72 -8.95
C VAL A 146 -4.35 3.72 -7.79
N TRP A 147 -3.64 4.03 -6.70
CA TRP A 147 -3.49 3.17 -5.54
C TRP A 147 -4.86 2.96 -4.86
N PHE A 148 -5.59 4.04 -4.66
CA PHE A 148 -6.92 4.01 -4.07
C PHE A 148 -7.89 3.18 -4.92
N THR A 149 -7.91 3.40 -6.23
CA THR A 149 -8.83 2.73 -7.15
C THR A 149 -8.55 1.22 -7.19
N LEU A 150 -7.30 0.82 -7.44
CA LEU A 150 -6.97 -0.60 -7.59
C LEU A 150 -7.11 -1.36 -6.28
N CYS A 151 -6.71 -0.79 -5.14
CA CYS A 151 -6.92 -1.44 -3.85
C CYS A 151 -8.42 -1.56 -3.50
N SER A 152 -9.25 -0.59 -3.87
CA SER A 152 -10.71 -0.67 -3.70
C SER A 152 -11.31 -1.83 -4.48
N LEU A 153 -10.89 -2.00 -5.74
CA LEU A 153 -11.32 -3.13 -6.57
C LEU A 153 -10.88 -4.48 -5.99
N ILE A 154 -9.66 -4.56 -5.43
CA ILE A 154 -9.14 -5.77 -4.78
C ILE A 154 -9.95 -6.12 -3.53
N VAL A 155 -10.19 -5.14 -2.66
CA VAL A 155 -11.00 -5.29 -1.44
C VAL A 155 -12.40 -5.80 -1.79
N VAL A 156 -13.06 -5.20 -2.78
CA VAL A 156 -14.38 -5.65 -3.24
C VAL A 156 -14.31 -7.07 -3.80
N ARG A 157 -13.31 -7.37 -4.63
CA ARG A 157 -13.22 -8.69 -5.29
C ARG A 157 -12.93 -9.82 -4.32
N LEU A 158 -11.91 -9.66 -3.48
CA LEU A 158 -11.53 -10.66 -2.48
C LEU A 158 -12.55 -10.74 -1.35
N GLY A 159 -13.17 -9.62 -0.97
CA GLY A 159 -14.27 -9.57 0.00
C GLY A 159 -15.48 -10.39 -0.45
N ARG A 160 -15.84 -10.33 -1.74
CA ARG A 160 -16.89 -11.20 -2.31
C ARG A 160 -16.53 -12.68 -2.23
N ASP A 161 -15.29 -13.06 -2.46
CA ASP A 161 -14.85 -14.45 -2.34
C ASP A 161 -14.84 -14.95 -0.89
N ILE A 162 -14.49 -14.08 0.06
CA ILE A 162 -14.58 -14.37 1.50
C ILE A 162 -16.04 -14.57 1.89
N SER A 163 -16.91 -13.62 1.56
CA SER A 163 -18.35 -13.68 1.86
C SER A 163 -19.01 -14.93 1.26
N ALA A 164 -18.73 -15.24 -0.01
CA ALA A 164 -19.26 -16.44 -0.67
C ALA A 164 -18.75 -17.75 -0.05
N SER A 165 -17.61 -17.73 0.64
CA SER A 165 -17.09 -18.90 1.37
C SER A 165 -17.78 -19.05 2.73
N LEU A 166 -18.11 -17.94 3.40
CA LEU A 166 -18.83 -17.92 4.66
C LEU A 166 -20.30 -18.32 4.51
N SER A 167 -20.94 -17.99 3.39
CA SER A 167 -22.35 -18.33 3.11
C SER A 167 -22.57 -19.80 2.71
N ARG A 168 -21.52 -20.64 2.66
CA ARG A 168 -21.68 -22.06 2.30
C ARG A 168 -22.17 -22.86 3.50
N PRO A 169 -23.24 -23.67 3.35
CA PRO A 169 -23.72 -24.52 4.43
C PRO A 169 -22.63 -25.46 4.93
N SER A 170 -22.58 -25.61 6.25
CA SER A 170 -21.69 -26.58 6.91
C SER A 170 -21.99 -27.99 6.40
N PRO A 171 -20.99 -28.89 6.29
CA PRO A 171 -21.24 -30.29 5.95
C PRO A 171 -22.32 -30.96 6.81
N LYS A 172 -22.47 -30.53 8.08
CA LYS A 172 -23.47 -31.02 9.03
C LYS A 172 -24.90 -30.64 8.64
N GLU A 173 -25.10 -29.48 8.02
CA GLU A 173 -26.42 -29.00 7.57
C GLU A 173 -26.83 -29.63 6.24
N ARG A 174 -25.85 -30.07 5.45
CA ARG A 174 -26.06 -30.67 4.13
C ARG A 174 -26.66 -32.07 4.21
N GLY A 175 -26.32 -32.84 5.26
CA GLY A 175 -26.91 -34.16 5.53
C GLY A 175 -28.29 -34.12 6.19
N SER A 176 -28.69 -32.97 6.76
CA SER A 176 -30.01 -32.83 7.41
C SER A 176 -31.13 -32.43 6.43
N LYS A 177 -30.80 -32.04 5.20
CA LYS A 177 -31.77 -31.59 4.17
C LYS A 177 -32.11 -32.66 3.11
N THR A 178 -31.65 -33.89 3.31
CA THR A 178 -32.04 -35.06 2.51
C THR A 178 -33.00 -35.93 3.32
N PHE A 179 -34.25 -35.48 3.44
CA PHE A 179 -35.45 -36.28 3.75
C PHE A 179 -36.67 -35.55 3.19
#